data_AF-A0A371HFL8-F1
#
_entry.id   AF-A0A371HFL8-F1
#
_cell.length_a   1.000
_cell.length_b   1.000
_cell.length_c   1.000
_cell.angle_alpha   90.00
_cell.angle_beta   90.00
_cell.angle_gamma   90.00
#
_symmetry.space_group_name_H-M   'P 1'
#
loop_
_entity.id
_entity.type
_entity.pdbx_description
1 polymer ?
#
loop_
_entity_poly.entity_id
_entity_poly.type
_entity_poly.pdbx_seq_one_letter_code
_entity_poly.pdbx_strand_id
1 'polypeptide(L)'
;WNLQLHRPLHAAAYYLNPRYHYDKNFNPDSEVLIGLYETLERMVPDRRTRFAMDQQLEKFKGAKGLFGMNMAIDTRDKKQPGISLL
;
A
#
# COMPACT_ATOMS: atom_id res chain seq x y z
N TRP A 1 -9.39 10.90 -12.80
CA TRP A 1 -7.92 10.94 -13.00
C TRP A 1 -7.40 12.30 -13.52
N ASN A 2 -7.91 13.44 -13.05
CA ASN A 2 -7.33 14.77 -13.35
C ASN A 2 -7.70 15.75 -12.23
N LEU A 3 -6.77 16.05 -11.31
CA LEU A 3 -6.21 17.41 -11.13
C LEU A 3 -5.59 17.72 -9.76
N GLN A 4 -5.84 17.02 -8.66
CA GLN A 4 -5.43 17.59 -7.36
C GLN A 4 -4.79 16.55 -6.43
N LEU A 5 -3.50 16.73 -6.17
CA LEU A 5 -2.74 16.32 -4.98
C LEU A 5 -2.55 14.83 -4.62
N HIS A 6 -3.22 13.89 -5.28
CA HIS A 6 -3.14 12.50 -4.84
C HIS A 6 -2.71 11.51 -5.92
N ARG A 7 -1.99 11.89 -6.97
CA ARG A 7 -1.41 10.86 -7.87
C ARG A 7 -0.48 9.89 -7.09
N PRO A 8 0.48 10.39 -6.29
CA PRO A 8 1.30 9.54 -5.44
C PRO A 8 0.49 8.85 -4.34
N LEU A 9 -0.42 9.57 -3.67
CA LEU A 9 -1.22 9.00 -2.58
C LEU A 9 -2.19 7.91 -3.06
N HIS A 10 -2.80 8.08 -4.24
CA HIS A 10 -3.64 7.04 -4.85
C HIS A 10 -2.81 5.83 -5.29
N ALA A 11 -1.62 6.06 -5.86
CA ALA A 11 -0.68 4.98 -6.16
C ALA A 11 -0.29 4.20 -4.89
N ALA A 12 0.07 4.91 -3.82
CA ALA A 12 0.36 4.33 -2.51
C ALA A 12 -0.85 3.56 -1.95
N ALA A 13 -2.05 4.15 -1.99
CA ALA A 13 -3.28 3.53 -1.51
C ALA A 13 -3.64 2.28 -2.32
N TYR A 14 -3.45 2.31 -3.64
CA TYR A 14 -3.64 1.15 -4.51
C TYR A 14 -2.66 0.04 -4.16
N TYR A 15 -1.37 0.36 -4.06
CA TYR A 15 -0.34 -0.61 -3.70
C TYR A 15 -0.58 -1.24 -2.32
N LEU A 16 -0.98 -0.44 -1.33
CA LEU A 16 -1.18 -0.87 0.05
C LEU A 16 -2.54 -1.50 0.33
N ASN A 17 -3.49 -1.46 -0.61
CA ASN A 17 -4.79 -2.06 -0.42
C ASN A 17 -4.69 -3.60 -0.52
N PRO A 18 -4.93 -4.36 0.56
CA PRO A 18 -4.75 -5.81 0.56
C PRO A 18 -5.65 -6.53 -0.46
N ARG A 19 -6.84 -5.99 -0.74
CA ARG A 19 -7.75 -6.56 -1.76
C ARG A 19 -7.08 -6.58 -3.14
N TYR A 20 -6.42 -5.49 -3.51
CA TYR A 20 -5.76 -5.37 -4.81
C TYR A 20 -4.37 -5.98 -4.80
N HIS A 21 -3.58 -5.75 -3.75
CA HIS A 21 -2.19 -6.21 -3.67
C HIS A 21 -2.06 -7.73 -3.73
N TYR A 22 -2.97 -8.47 -3.11
CA TYR A 22 -2.92 -9.93 -3.08
C TYR A 22 -3.81 -10.57 -4.15
N ASP A 23 -4.37 -9.79 -5.08
CA ASP A 23 -5.06 -10.35 -6.24
C ASP A 23 -4.04 -11.05 -7.15
N LYS A 24 -4.46 -12.15 -7.79
CA LYS A 24 -3.61 -12.91 -8.72
C LYS A 24 -3.10 -12.09 -9.91
N ASN A 25 -3.81 -11.01 -10.26
CA ASN A 25 -3.46 -10.12 -11.37
C ASN A 25 -2.72 -8.87 -10.89
N PHE A 26 -2.33 -8.79 -9.62
CA PHE A 26 -1.60 -7.65 -9.11
C PHE A 26 -0.22 -7.55 -9.78
N ASN A 27 -0.05 -6.52 -10.59
CA ASN A 27 1.20 -6.18 -11.24
C ASN A 27 1.37 -4.66 -11.20
N PRO A 28 1.97 -4.10 -10.14
CA PRO A 28 2.17 -2.67 -10.04
C PRO A 28 3.23 -2.23 -11.04
N ASP A 29 2.91 -1.25 -11.86
CA ASP A 29 3.88 -0.63 -12.75
C ASP A 29 4.82 0.32 -11.97
N SER A 30 5.78 0.91 -12.69
CA SER A 30 6.73 1.85 -12.12
C SER A 30 6.06 3.12 -11.57
N GLU A 31 4.95 3.59 -12.15
CA GLU A 31 4.23 4.76 -11.66
C GLU A 31 3.64 4.50 -10.27
N VAL A 32 3.11 3.30 -10.04
CA VAL A 32 2.60 2.88 -8.73
C VAL A 32 3.71 2.86 -7.68
N LEU A 33 4.87 2.28 -8.01
CA LEU A 33 6.00 2.20 -7.07
C LEU A 33 6.60 3.58 -6.77
N ILE A 34 6.80 4.42 -7.79
CA ILE A 34 7.28 5.80 -7.61
C ILE A 34 6.29 6.57 -6.73
N GLY A 35 5.00 6.47 -7.00
CA GLY A 35 3.96 7.13 -6.21
C GLY A 35 3.93 6.68 -4.75
N LEU A 36 4.17 5.40 -4.47
CA LEU A 36 4.32 4.88 -3.10
C LEU A 36 5.48 5.56 -2.38
N TYR A 37 6.69 5.51 -2.93
CA TYR A 37 7.87 6.05 -2.26
C TYR A 37 7.83 7.57 -2.13
N GLU A 38 7.35 8.29 -3.15
CA GLU A 38 7.12 9.73 -3.06
C GLU A 38 6.12 10.09 -1.94
N THR A 39 5.10 9.27 -1.73
CA THR A 39 4.14 9.47 -0.64
C THR A 39 4.80 9.27 0.71
N LEU A 40 5.59 8.21 0.87
CA LEU A 40 6.33 7.94 2.10
C LEU A 40 7.33 9.04 2.44
N GLU A 41 8.07 9.55 1.45
CA GLU A 41 9.00 10.67 1.65
C GLU A 41 8.30 11.96 2.10
N ARG A 42 7.13 12.27 1.54
CA ARG A 42 6.36 13.46 1.92
C ARG A 42 5.72 13.31 3.30
N MET A 43 5.22 12.13 3.65
CA MET A 43 4.47 11.92 4.90
C MET A 43 5.36 11.63 6.11
N VAL A 44 6.54 11.04 5.90
CA VAL A 44 7.42 10.59 6.98
C VAL A 44 8.79 11.23 6.80
N PRO A 45 9.07 12.38 7.42
CA PRO A 45 10.34 13.11 7.22
C PRO A 45 11.57 12.35 7.74
N ASP A 46 11.41 11.51 8.78
CA ASP A 46 12.51 10.75 9.36
C ASP A 46 12.94 9.56 8.48
N ARG A 47 14.22 9.55 8.09
CA ARG A 47 14.78 8.53 7.19
C ARG A 47 14.86 7.16 7.84
N ARG A 48 15.11 7.08 9.15
CA ARG A 48 15.19 5.78 9.86
C ARG A 48 13.83 5.09 9.89
N THR A 49 12.77 5.87 10.11
CA THR A 49 11.39 5.40 10.04
C THR A 49 11.05 4.90 8.63
N ARG A 50 11.42 5.63 7.57
CA ARG A 50 11.22 5.16 6.18
C ARG A 50 11.95 3.83 5.89
N PHE A 51 13.18 3.65 6.39
CA PHE A 51 13.90 2.39 6.25
C PHE A 51 13.20 1.23 6.99
N ALA A 52 12.63 1.48 8.16
CA ALA A 52 11.84 0.48 8.87
C ALA A 52 10.53 0.16 8.13
N MET A 53 9.90 1.15 7.51
CA MET A 53 8.69 0.96 6.70
C MET A 53 8.97 0.13 5.45
N ASP A 54 10.09 0.35 4.77
CA ASP A 54 10.51 -0.46 3.61
C ASP A 54 10.64 -1.96 3.98
N GLN A 55 11.21 -2.27 5.14
CA GLN A 55 11.22 -3.65 5.66
C GLN A 55 9.81 -4.19 5.97
N GLN A 56 8.87 -3.35 6.37
CA GLN A 56 7.47 -3.76 6.56
C GLN A 56 6.76 -3.96 5.21
N LEU A 57 7.10 -3.20 4.17
CA LEU A 57 6.57 -3.40 2.81
C LEU A 57 6.98 -4.77 2.27
N GLU A 58 8.21 -5.22 2.51
CA GLU A 58 8.63 -6.57 2.12
C GLU A 58 7.84 -7.67 2.85
N LYS A 59 7.51 -7.47 4.13
CA LYS A 59 6.63 -8.39 4.88
C LYS A 59 5.20 -8.34 4.36
N PHE A 60 4.68 -7.16 4.04
CA PHE A 60 3.38 -6.97 3.44
C PHE A 60 3.32 -7.71 2.09
N LYS A 61 4.24 -7.43 1.17
CA LYS A 61 4.32 -8.09 -0.13
C LYS A 61 4.35 -9.61 -0.04
N GLY A 62 5.13 -10.14 0.90
CA GLY A 62 5.25 -11.58 1.11
C GLY A 62 4.14 -12.23 1.93
N ALA A 63 3.12 -11.47 2.38
CA ALA A 63 2.13 -11.93 3.35
C ALA A 63 2.78 -12.61 4.58
N LYS A 64 3.77 -11.97 5.18
CA LYS A 64 4.56 -12.51 6.31
C LYS A 64 4.19 -11.85 7.63
N GLY A 65 4.46 -12.54 8.74
CA GLY A 65 4.16 -12.04 10.08
C GLY A 65 2.67 -11.80 10.26
N LEU A 66 2.28 -10.63 10.77
CA LEU A 66 0.87 -10.27 10.98
C LEU A 66 0.05 -10.28 9.68
N PHE A 67 0.66 -9.96 8.53
CA PHE A 67 -0.03 -9.95 7.23
C PHE A 67 -0.33 -11.36 6.69
N GLY A 68 0.32 -12.38 7.25
CA GLY A 68 0.15 -13.79 6.89
C GLY A 68 -0.74 -14.59 7.83
N MET A 69 -1.25 -13.99 8.91
CA MET A 69 -2.19 -14.67 9.80
C MET A 69 -3.49 -14.97 9.06
N ASN A 70 -4.11 -16.12 9.34
CA ASN A 70 -5.37 -16.53 8.71
C ASN A 70 -6.44 -15.44 8.82
N MET A 71 -6.59 -14.81 9.99
CA MET A 71 -7.52 -13.68 10.16
C MET A 71 -7.22 -12.49 9.25
N ALA A 72 -5.94 -12.18 9.01
CA ALA A 72 -5.55 -11.09 8.11
C ALA A 72 -5.90 -11.45 6.67
N ILE A 73 -5.65 -12.70 6.25
CA ILE A 73 -5.98 -13.24 4.93
C ILE A 73 -7.51 -13.21 4.69
N ASP A 74 -8.30 -13.72 5.62
CA ASP A 74 -9.76 -13.85 5.53
C ASP A 74 -10.51 -12.50 5.55
N THR A 75 -9.81 -11.40 5.80
CA THR A 75 -10.37 -10.05 5.92
C THR A 75 -9.79 -9.03 4.95
N ARG A 76 -8.90 -9.43 4.02
CA ARG A 76 -8.23 -8.56 3.04
C ARG A 76 -9.20 -7.75 2.18
N ASP A 77 -10.35 -8.34 1.88
CA ASP A 77 -11.42 -7.74 1.07
C ASP A 77 -12.51 -7.05 1.90
N LYS A 78 -12.50 -7.20 3.23
CA LYS A 78 -13.56 -6.70 4.12
C LYS A 78 -13.26 -5.33 4.74
N LYS A 79 -11.98 -4.96 4.85
CA LYS A 79 -11.53 -3.73 5.54
C LYS A 79 -10.90 -2.74 4.57
N GLN A 80 -11.53 -2.52 3.42
CA GLN A 80 -11.01 -1.63 2.40
C GLN A 80 -11.23 -0.15 2.81
N PRO A 81 -10.25 0.73 2.59
CA PRO A 81 -10.34 2.15 2.95
C PRO A 81 -11.32 2.99 2.08
N GLY A 82 -12.26 2.37 1.35
CA GLY A 82 -13.03 3.02 0.28
C GLY A 82 -14.54 3.18 0.46
N ILE A 83 -15.16 2.69 1.55
CA ILE A 83 -16.63 2.80 1.71
C ILE A 83 -17.08 4.21 2.15
N SER A 84 -16.16 5.10 2.52
CA SER A 84 -16.52 6.43 3.07
C SER A 84 -16.15 7.64 2.19
N LEU A 85 -15.74 7.44 0.93
CA LEU A 85 -15.30 8.51 0.02
C LEU A 85 -15.96 8.50 -1.37
N LEU A 86 -17.13 7.86 -1.50
CA LEU A 86 -18.05 8.04 -2.63
C LEU A 86 -19.39 8.54 -2.09
#